data_AF-A0A6S7LTV5-F1
#
_entry.id   AF-A0A6S7LTV5-F1
#
_cell.length_a   1.000
_cell.length_b   1.000
_cell.length_c   1.000
_cell.angle_alpha   90.00
_cell.angle_beta   90.00
_cell.angle_gamma   90.00
#
_symmetry.space_group_name_H-M   'P 1'
#
loop_
_entity.id
_entity.type
_entity.pdbx_description
1 polymer ?
#
loop_
_entity_poly.entity_id
_entity_poly.type
_entity_poly.pdbx_seq_one_letter_code
_entity_poly.pdbx_strand_id
1 'polypeptide(L)'
;MCLASILKYSPKTIQRIKALIKGRDAFIVPGVLHQDDLYLSDLLDIPILSPDPDIANLYASKSGTKRIFLAAKVDIPPSEFDIYSLPQLHECLAQVVTENLHIKRWLFKMDNEFGGRGTAYCDVTPYLSCYAAAWKECQRYGEKWSKKWAHEPMLIRIAAEIPTILAQHGSPVSKEGYTTWEKFLEVFLQRGMNKSLPFGHANCGYIKVV
;
A
#
# COMPACT_ATOMS: atom_id res chain seq x y z
N MET A 1 1.92 -5.72 -19.82
CA MET A 1 1.21 -5.69 -21.12
C MET A 1 -0.23 -6.09 -20.87
N CYS A 2 -1.19 -5.20 -21.10
CA CYS A 2 -2.61 -5.43 -20.83
C CYS A 2 -3.34 -5.90 -22.10
N LEU A 3 -4.59 -6.39 -21.96
CA LEU A 3 -5.40 -6.84 -23.10
C LEU A 3 -5.60 -5.72 -24.13
N ALA A 4 -5.82 -4.48 -23.67
CA ALA A 4 -5.95 -3.32 -24.54
C ALA A 4 -4.69 -3.08 -25.38
N SER A 5 -3.50 -3.24 -24.80
CA SER A 5 -2.23 -3.17 -25.53
C SER A 5 -2.15 -4.22 -26.64
N ILE A 6 -2.59 -5.45 -26.38
CA ILE A 6 -2.60 -6.52 -27.39
C ILE A 6 -3.59 -6.19 -28.52
N LEU A 7 -4.78 -5.71 -28.15
CA LEU A 7 -5.84 -5.38 -29.10
C LEU A 7 -5.49 -4.18 -29.99
N LYS A 8 -4.81 -3.17 -29.45
CA LYS A 8 -4.25 -2.02 -30.17
C LYS A 8 -3.38 -2.43 -31.37
N TYR A 9 -2.62 -3.50 -31.23
CA TYR A 9 -1.75 -4.03 -32.29
C TYR A 9 -2.40 -5.17 -33.11
N SER A 10 -3.72 -5.36 -33.02
CA SER A 10 -4.45 -6.42 -33.74
C SER A 10 -5.50 -5.85 -34.70
N PRO A 11 -5.11 -5.38 -35.90
CA PRO A 11 -6.02 -4.74 -36.85
C PRO A 11 -7.23 -5.59 -37.24
N LYS A 12 -7.01 -6.91 -37.42
CA LYS A 12 -8.08 -7.86 -37.76
C LYS A 12 -9.14 -7.93 -36.66
N THR A 13 -8.72 -7.91 -35.41
CA THR A 13 -9.63 -7.96 -34.26
C THR A 13 -10.39 -6.67 -34.10
N ILE A 14 -9.72 -5.52 -34.25
CA ILE A 14 -10.37 -4.20 -34.25
C ILE A 14 -11.46 -4.11 -35.33
N GLN A 15 -11.17 -4.52 -36.56
CA GLN A 15 -12.16 -4.53 -37.64
C GLN A 15 -13.37 -5.41 -37.31
N ARG A 16 -13.13 -6.58 -36.71
CA ARG A 16 -14.20 -7.48 -36.27
C ARG A 16 -15.06 -6.85 -35.18
N ILE A 17 -14.45 -6.19 -34.19
CA ILE A 17 -15.19 -5.47 -33.15
C ILE A 17 -16.03 -4.35 -33.77
N LYS A 18 -15.45 -3.52 -34.65
CA LYS A 18 -16.18 -2.46 -35.38
C LYS A 18 -17.40 -3.01 -36.14
N ALA A 19 -17.26 -4.17 -36.78
CA ALA A 19 -18.38 -4.82 -37.46
C ALA A 19 -19.47 -5.30 -36.49
N LEU A 20 -19.09 -5.84 -35.33
CA LEU A 20 -20.03 -6.36 -34.32
C LEU A 20 -20.84 -5.25 -33.63
N ILE A 21 -20.24 -4.08 -33.42
CA ILE A 21 -20.89 -2.94 -32.76
C ILE A 21 -21.63 -2.02 -33.74
N LYS A 22 -21.51 -2.25 -35.05
CA LYS A 22 -22.11 -1.37 -36.07
C LYS A 22 -23.63 -1.28 -35.89
N GLY A 23 -24.13 -0.05 -35.71
CA GLY A 23 -25.56 0.24 -35.54
C GLY A 23 -26.12 -0.18 -34.18
N ARG A 24 -25.27 -0.37 -33.17
CA ARG A 24 -25.65 -0.70 -31.80
C ARG A 24 -24.99 0.26 -30.83
N ASP A 25 -25.66 0.53 -29.72
CA ASP A 25 -25.03 1.24 -28.61
C ASP A 25 -23.99 0.31 -27.96
N ALA A 26 -22.76 0.80 -27.82
CA ALA A 26 -21.65 0.06 -27.27
C ALA A 26 -20.77 0.98 -26.40
N PHE A 27 -20.12 0.40 -25.40
CA PHE A 27 -19.17 1.09 -24.53
C PHE A 27 -18.16 0.09 -23.97
N ILE A 28 -17.01 0.60 -23.53
CA ILE A 28 -15.94 -0.20 -22.94
C ILE A 28 -16.13 -0.26 -21.42
N VAL A 29 -16.06 -1.46 -20.84
CA VAL A 29 -16.01 -1.70 -19.39
C VAL A 29 -14.66 -2.33 -19.05
N PRO A 30 -13.67 -1.53 -18.59
CA PRO A 30 -12.36 -2.05 -18.25
C PRO A 30 -12.37 -2.75 -16.90
N GLY A 31 -11.55 -3.80 -16.76
CA GLY A 31 -11.30 -4.45 -15.47
C GLY A 31 -10.21 -3.74 -14.66
N VAL A 32 -9.05 -3.49 -15.30
CA VAL A 32 -7.95 -2.68 -14.76
C VAL A 32 -7.61 -1.65 -15.84
N LEU A 33 -7.65 -0.38 -15.47
CA LEU A 33 -7.53 0.74 -16.41
C LEU A 33 -6.10 0.95 -16.88
N HIS A 34 -5.94 1.07 -18.20
CA HIS A 34 -4.69 1.41 -18.86
C HIS A 34 -4.91 2.53 -19.88
N GLN A 35 -3.83 3.26 -20.19
CA GLN A 35 -3.86 4.31 -21.22
C GLN A 35 -4.24 3.76 -22.62
N ASP A 36 -4.00 2.47 -22.85
CA ASP A 36 -4.42 1.81 -24.09
C ASP A 36 -5.93 1.55 -24.15
N ASP A 37 -6.65 1.50 -23.01
CA ASP A 37 -8.12 1.41 -23.03
C ASP A 37 -8.74 2.70 -23.56
N LEU A 38 -8.18 3.87 -23.19
CA LEU A 38 -8.58 5.17 -23.75
C LEU A 38 -8.31 5.21 -25.26
N TYR A 39 -7.13 4.78 -25.68
CA TYR A 39 -6.78 4.71 -27.11
C TYR A 39 -7.77 3.84 -27.90
N LEU A 40 -8.21 2.71 -27.34
CA LEU A 40 -9.22 1.86 -27.98
C LEU A 40 -10.59 2.50 -28.02
N SER A 41 -10.97 3.23 -26.97
CA SER A 41 -12.20 4.03 -26.92
C SER A 41 -12.26 4.99 -28.11
N ASP A 42 -11.19 5.76 -28.32
CA ASP A 42 -11.05 6.70 -29.43
C ASP A 42 -11.05 5.98 -30.78
N LEU A 43 -10.32 4.86 -30.89
CA LEU A 43 -10.20 4.10 -32.14
C LEU A 43 -11.53 3.47 -32.58
N LEU A 44 -12.34 3.01 -31.63
CA LEU A 44 -13.64 2.38 -31.85
C LEU A 44 -14.79 3.39 -31.91
N ASP A 45 -14.55 4.64 -31.54
CA ASP A 45 -15.54 5.72 -31.45
C ASP A 45 -16.72 5.36 -30.54
N ILE A 46 -16.39 4.83 -29.36
CA ILE A 46 -17.37 4.46 -28.33
C ILE A 46 -16.90 4.97 -26.96
N PRO A 47 -17.82 5.30 -26.04
CA PRO A 47 -17.45 5.76 -24.71
C PRO A 47 -16.84 4.64 -23.85
N ILE A 48 -16.05 5.04 -22.87
CA ILE A 48 -15.52 4.18 -21.81
C ILE A 48 -16.20 4.50 -20.47
N LEU A 49 -16.66 3.47 -19.77
CA LEU A 49 -17.29 3.61 -18.46
C LEU A 49 -16.24 3.56 -17.36
N SER A 50 -15.44 4.62 -17.25
CA SER A 50 -14.41 4.73 -16.21
C SER A 50 -14.03 6.18 -15.90
N PRO A 51 -13.39 6.44 -14.75
CA PRO A 51 -12.60 7.65 -14.57
C PRO A 51 -11.33 7.60 -15.44
N ASP A 52 -10.57 8.69 -15.43
CA ASP A 52 -9.22 8.75 -15.99
C ASP A 52 -8.33 7.63 -15.38
N PRO A 53 -7.51 6.92 -16.20
CA PRO A 53 -6.66 5.83 -15.72
C PRO A 53 -5.71 6.22 -14.59
N ASP A 54 -5.16 7.44 -14.61
CA ASP A 54 -4.22 7.87 -13.58
C ASP A 54 -4.95 8.07 -12.24
N ILE A 55 -6.19 8.56 -12.29
CA ILE A 55 -7.07 8.69 -11.12
C ILE A 55 -7.45 7.29 -10.59
N ALA A 56 -7.88 6.39 -11.48
CA ALA A 56 -8.24 5.03 -11.09
C ALA A 56 -7.07 4.32 -10.41
N ASN A 57 -5.89 4.39 -11.02
CA ASN A 57 -4.69 3.73 -10.50
C ASN A 57 -4.24 4.32 -9.17
N LEU A 58 -4.32 5.64 -9.02
CA LEU A 58 -4.01 6.30 -7.74
C LEU A 58 -4.88 5.76 -6.61
N TYR A 59 -6.20 5.69 -6.82
CA TYR A 59 -7.15 5.29 -5.77
C TYR A 59 -7.33 3.78 -5.62
N ALA A 60 -6.88 2.98 -6.60
CA ALA A 60 -6.79 1.53 -6.47
C ALA A 60 -5.67 1.07 -5.51
N SER A 61 -4.72 1.94 -5.19
CA SER A 61 -3.66 1.67 -4.20
C SER A 61 -4.17 1.69 -2.76
N LYS A 62 -3.44 1.07 -1.82
CA LYS A 62 -3.80 1.05 -0.38
C LYS A 62 -3.64 2.45 0.22
N SER A 63 -2.57 3.14 -0.11
CA SER A 63 -2.34 4.55 0.22
C SER A 63 -3.45 5.45 -0.33
N GLY A 64 -3.84 5.27 -1.60
CA GLY A 64 -4.93 6.01 -2.23
C GLY A 64 -6.28 5.77 -1.56
N THR A 65 -6.61 4.51 -1.26
CA THR A 65 -7.82 4.16 -0.51
C THR A 65 -7.83 4.82 0.88
N LYS A 66 -6.69 4.84 1.58
CA LYS A 66 -6.59 5.52 2.88
C LYS A 66 -6.83 7.03 2.76
N ARG A 67 -6.38 7.69 1.70
CA ARG A 67 -6.68 9.11 1.45
C ARG A 67 -8.19 9.35 1.30
N ILE A 68 -8.91 8.45 0.62
CA ILE A 68 -10.38 8.52 0.53
C ILE A 68 -11.00 8.40 1.92
N PHE A 69 -10.59 7.42 2.74
CA PHE A 69 -11.16 7.24 4.08
C PHE A 69 -10.88 8.43 5.00
N LEU A 70 -9.67 8.99 4.95
CA LEU A 70 -9.31 10.20 5.69
C LEU A 70 -10.17 11.40 5.24
N ALA A 71 -10.33 11.61 3.94
CA ALA A 71 -11.15 12.69 3.40
C ALA A 71 -12.64 12.54 3.78
N ALA A 72 -13.12 11.29 3.80
CA ALA A 72 -14.48 10.95 4.20
C ALA A 72 -14.70 10.99 5.73
N LYS A 73 -13.64 11.23 6.52
CA LYS A 73 -13.66 11.21 8.00
C LYS A 73 -14.24 9.91 8.56
N VAL A 74 -13.94 8.80 7.91
CA VAL A 74 -14.29 7.46 8.39
C VAL A 74 -13.20 6.99 9.33
N ASP A 75 -13.59 6.34 10.43
CA ASP A 75 -12.65 5.74 11.36
C ASP A 75 -11.79 4.69 10.64
N ILE A 76 -10.47 4.82 10.79
CA ILE A 76 -9.50 3.90 10.22
C ILE A 76 -8.57 3.37 11.32
N PRO A 77 -8.09 2.12 11.19
CA PRO A 77 -7.12 1.57 12.11
C PRO A 77 -5.82 2.41 12.11
N PRO A 78 -5.08 2.46 13.24
CA PRO A 78 -3.75 3.06 13.30
C PRO A 78 -2.87 2.55 12.15
N SER A 79 -2.30 3.47 11.40
CA SER A 79 -1.59 3.13 10.17
C SER A 79 -0.75 4.31 9.69
N GLU A 80 0.25 4.01 8.86
CA GLU A 80 1.09 4.99 8.15
C GLU A 80 1.20 4.58 6.68
N PHE A 81 1.37 5.55 5.78
CA PHE A 81 1.43 5.34 4.33
C PHE A 81 2.43 6.32 3.72
N ASP A 82 2.68 6.24 2.41
CA ASP A 82 3.71 7.09 1.77
C ASP A 82 5.13 6.86 2.34
N ILE A 83 5.46 5.60 2.70
CA ILE A 83 6.78 5.17 3.19
C ILE A 83 7.67 4.70 2.04
N TYR A 84 8.82 5.36 1.88
CA TYR A 84 9.72 5.18 0.73
C TYR A 84 11.19 5.02 1.10
N SER A 85 11.52 4.95 2.39
CA SER A 85 12.90 4.77 2.84
C SER A 85 12.95 4.04 4.18
N LEU A 86 14.07 3.35 4.42
CA LEU A 86 14.27 2.61 5.67
C LEU A 86 14.25 3.53 6.91
N PRO A 87 14.89 4.72 6.91
CA PRO A 87 14.79 5.64 8.05
C PRO A 87 13.35 6.09 8.31
N GLN A 88 12.61 6.43 7.25
CA GLN A 88 11.19 6.83 7.37
C GLN A 88 10.34 5.68 7.93
N LEU A 89 10.57 4.45 7.47
CA LEU A 89 9.91 3.26 8.01
C LEU A 89 10.14 3.13 9.52
N HIS A 90 11.39 3.28 9.98
CA HIS A 90 11.72 3.20 11.40
C HIS A 90 11.04 4.29 12.22
N GLU A 91 11.08 5.54 11.73
CA GLU A 91 10.46 6.69 12.38
C GLU A 91 8.94 6.55 12.49
N CYS A 92 8.26 6.30 11.35
CA CYS A 92 6.82 6.14 11.30
C CYS A 92 6.35 4.96 12.15
N LEU A 93 7.05 3.82 12.09
CA LEU A 93 6.70 2.65 12.90
C LEU A 93 6.90 2.92 14.39
N ALA A 94 8.00 3.55 14.79
CA ALA A 94 8.26 3.90 16.19
C ALA A 94 7.15 4.82 16.73
N GLN A 95 6.76 5.82 15.95
CA GLN A 95 5.69 6.74 16.32
C GLN A 95 4.37 6.00 16.53
N VAL A 96 3.90 5.27 15.52
CA VAL A 96 2.58 4.62 15.56
C VAL A 96 2.54 3.50 16.62
N VAL A 97 3.65 2.80 16.89
CA VAL A 97 3.79 1.83 17.99
C VAL A 97 3.68 2.51 19.35
N THR A 98 4.39 3.64 19.53
CA THR A 98 4.38 4.40 20.80
C THR A 98 2.99 4.92 21.13
N GLU A 99 2.27 5.40 20.13
CA GLU A 99 0.90 5.88 20.27
C GLU A 99 -0.09 4.73 20.53
N ASN A 100 0.26 3.48 20.17
CA ASN A 100 -0.63 2.33 20.21
C ASN A 100 0.01 1.08 20.87
N LEU A 101 0.56 1.24 22.09
CA LEU A 101 1.29 0.18 22.82
C LEU A 101 0.50 -1.10 23.10
N HIS A 102 -0.83 -1.06 23.02
CA HIS A 102 -1.68 -2.25 23.19
C HIS A 102 -1.62 -3.19 21.98
N ILE A 103 -1.10 -2.71 20.84
CA ILE A 103 -1.08 -3.45 19.58
C ILE A 103 0.21 -4.27 19.48
N LYS A 104 0.04 -5.56 19.18
CA LYS A 104 1.16 -6.50 19.05
C LYS A 104 1.70 -6.54 17.63
N ARG A 105 0.81 -6.77 16.67
CA ARG A 105 1.15 -7.05 15.27
C ARG A 105 0.94 -5.86 14.37
N TRP A 106 1.99 -5.53 13.61
CA TRP A 106 1.96 -4.53 12.54
C TRP A 106 2.12 -5.23 11.19
N LEU A 107 1.25 -4.88 10.25
CA LEU A 107 1.26 -5.36 8.87
C LEU A 107 1.93 -4.34 7.97
N PHE A 108 2.80 -4.82 7.09
CA PHE A 108 3.44 -4.05 6.03
C PHE A 108 2.84 -4.51 4.71
N LYS A 109 2.28 -3.59 3.93
CA LYS A 109 1.62 -3.88 2.66
C LYS A 109 2.20 -3.01 1.55
N MET A 110 2.54 -3.64 0.44
CA MET A 110 2.88 -2.93 -0.80
C MET A 110 1.59 -2.48 -1.48
N ASP A 111 1.57 -1.25 -1.98
CA ASP A 111 0.36 -0.62 -2.51
C ASP A 111 -0.36 -1.42 -3.61
N ASN A 112 0.39 -1.91 -4.59
CA ASN A 112 -0.17 -2.50 -5.82
C ASN A 112 -0.22 -4.03 -5.81
N GLU A 113 0.20 -4.66 -4.71
CA GLU A 113 0.15 -6.13 -4.59
C GLU A 113 -1.21 -6.63 -4.11
N PHE A 114 -1.56 -7.84 -4.58
CA PHE A 114 -2.83 -8.50 -4.31
C PHE A 114 -2.63 -9.93 -3.77
N GLY A 115 -3.70 -10.52 -3.23
CA GLY A 115 -3.68 -11.91 -2.74
C GLY A 115 -2.68 -12.17 -1.60
N GLY A 116 -2.29 -11.14 -0.84
CA GLY A 116 -1.34 -11.27 0.27
C GLY A 116 0.13 -11.35 -0.13
N ARG A 117 0.47 -11.35 -1.43
CA ARG A 117 1.87 -11.49 -1.91
C ARG A 117 2.79 -10.38 -1.42
N GLY A 118 2.33 -9.14 -1.46
CA GLY A 118 3.05 -7.98 -0.92
C GLY A 118 2.69 -7.66 0.52
N THR A 119 2.38 -8.67 1.35
CA THR A 119 2.12 -8.48 2.79
C THR A 119 3.23 -9.12 3.62
N ALA A 120 3.72 -8.39 4.61
CA ALA A 120 4.54 -8.90 5.69
C ALA A 120 3.96 -8.45 7.04
N TYR A 121 4.45 -9.02 8.12
CA TYR A 121 4.08 -8.61 9.47
C TYR A 121 5.29 -8.60 10.39
N CYS A 122 5.17 -7.86 11.50
CA CYS A 122 6.11 -7.89 12.60
C CYS A 122 5.32 -7.73 13.91
N ASP A 123 5.54 -8.65 14.84
CA ASP A 123 5.08 -8.44 16.22
C ASP A 123 6.12 -7.54 16.89
N VAL A 124 5.73 -6.36 17.38
CA VAL A 124 6.69 -5.35 17.88
C VAL A 124 6.69 -5.32 19.40
N THR A 125 5.54 -5.07 20.02
CA THR A 125 5.46 -4.85 21.47
C THR A 125 5.94 -6.02 22.34
N PRO A 126 5.81 -7.30 21.94
CA PRO A 126 6.39 -8.41 22.71
C PRO A 126 7.93 -8.41 22.79
N TYR A 127 8.62 -7.74 21.84
CA TYR A 127 10.08 -7.70 21.77
C TYR A 127 10.67 -6.35 22.18
N LEU A 128 9.84 -5.39 22.60
CA LEU A 128 10.31 -4.13 23.17
C LEU A 128 10.83 -4.37 24.59
N SER A 129 12.14 -4.22 24.78
CA SER A 129 12.77 -4.26 26.10
C SER A 129 12.25 -3.14 27.01
N CYS A 130 11.93 -1.97 26.43
CA CYS A 130 11.35 -0.86 27.17
C CYS A 130 9.82 -0.97 27.39
N TYR A 131 9.15 -2.05 26.97
CA TYR A 131 7.68 -2.15 26.99
C TYR A 131 7.06 -1.87 28.36
N ALA A 132 7.59 -2.48 29.43
CA ALA A 132 7.05 -2.30 30.78
C ALA A 132 7.13 -0.84 31.25
N ALA A 133 8.22 -0.13 30.90
CA ALA A 133 8.38 1.28 31.20
C ALA A 133 7.44 2.14 30.35
N ALA A 134 7.33 1.83 29.05
CA ALA A 134 6.41 2.50 28.13
C ALA A 134 4.96 2.41 28.61
N TRP A 135 4.54 1.21 29.01
CA TRP A 135 3.20 0.94 29.49
C TRP A 135 2.89 1.69 30.79
N LYS A 136 3.83 1.73 31.73
CA LYS A 136 3.68 2.48 32.98
C LYS A 136 3.50 3.99 32.73
N GLU A 137 4.29 4.58 31.83
CA GLU A 137 4.14 6.00 31.47
C GLU A 137 2.83 6.24 30.72
N CYS A 138 2.43 5.34 29.81
CA CYS A 138 1.13 5.41 29.14
C CYS A 138 -0.04 5.43 30.14
N GLN A 139 0.01 4.58 31.17
CA GLN A 139 -0.98 4.59 32.25
C GLN A 139 -0.94 5.87 33.09
N ARG A 140 0.26 6.40 33.36
CA ARG A 140 0.46 7.64 34.11
C ARG A 140 -0.13 8.86 33.42
N TYR A 141 0.06 8.98 32.10
CA TYR A 141 -0.46 10.10 31.32
C TYR A 141 -1.92 9.93 30.90
N GLY A 142 -2.43 8.69 30.83
CA GLY A 142 -3.82 8.40 30.45
C GLY A 142 -4.17 9.00 29.09
N GLU A 143 -5.27 9.77 29.03
CA GLU A 143 -5.69 10.45 27.79
C GLU A 143 -4.64 11.41 27.21
N LYS A 144 -3.77 11.97 28.08
CA LYS A 144 -2.69 12.87 27.65
C LYS A 144 -1.60 12.14 26.87
N TRP A 145 -1.57 10.80 26.89
CA TRP A 145 -0.66 10.00 26.07
C TRP A 145 -0.83 10.24 24.56
N SER A 146 -2.00 10.73 24.14
CA SER A 146 -2.23 11.17 22.75
C SER A 146 -1.45 12.44 22.36
N LYS A 147 -0.83 13.14 23.32
CA LYS A 147 -0.06 14.37 23.07
C LYS A 147 1.42 14.04 22.89
N LYS A 148 2.02 14.53 21.81
CA LYS A 148 3.44 14.31 21.46
C LYS A 148 4.40 14.44 22.64
N TRP A 149 4.29 15.54 23.40
CA TRP A 149 5.17 15.81 24.55
C TRP A 149 5.08 14.76 25.66
N ALA A 150 3.97 14.04 25.79
CA ALA A 150 3.75 13.07 26.86
C ALA A 150 4.50 11.76 26.64
N HIS A 151 4.74 11.39 25.38
CA HIS A 151 5.37 10.12 25.01
C HIS A 151 6.73 10.29 24.33
N GLU A 152 7.18 11.51 24.07
CA GLU A 152 8.45 11.82 23.38
C GLU A 152 9.69 11.12 24.00
N PRO A 153 9.88 11.06 25.34
CA PRO A 153 11.00 10.30 25.91
C PRO A 153 10.91 8.79 25.62
N MET A 154 9.70 8.25 25.58
CA MET A 154 9.47 6.83 25.28
C MET A 154 9.60 6.53 23.78
N LEU A 155 9.20 7.47 22.93
CA LEU A 155 9.38 7.38 21.48
C LEU A 155 10.86 7.22 21.12
N ILE A 156 11.76 8.00 21.73
CA ILE A 156 13.20 7.89 21.49
C ILE A 156 13.72 6.49 21.82
N ARG A 157 13.27 5.91 22.94
CA ARG A 157 13.67 4.56 23.37
C ARG A 157 13.14 3.50 22.42
N ILE A 158 11.85 3.58 22.07
CA ILE A 158 11.22 2.64 21.13
C ILE A 158 11.89 2.73 19.75
N ALA A 159 12.14 3.94 19.25
CA ALA A 159 12.79 4.17 17.97
C ALA A 159 14.20 3.55 17.88
N ALA A 160 14.93 3.50 18.99
CA ALA A 160 16.24 2.83 19.05
C ALA A 160 16.14 1.30 18.91
N GLU A 161 15.01 0.69 19.29
CA GLU A 161 14.79 -0.76 19.26
C GLU A 161 14.15 -1.25 17.95
N ILE A 162 13.37 -0.40 17.28
CA ILE A 162 12.63 -0.74 16.05
C ILE A 162 13.51 -1.41 14.96
N PRO A 163 14.69 -0.89 14.60
CA PRO A 163 15.49 -1.48 13.52
C PRO A 163 15.87 -2.94 13.80
N THR A 164 16.28 -3.24 15.03
CA THR A 164 16.66 -4.59 15.45
C THR A 164 15.45 -5.51 15.48
N ILE A 165 14.31 -5.05 16.02
CA ILE A 165 13.06 -5.83 16.06
C ILE A 165 12.60 -6.18 14.64
N LEU A 166 12.61 -5.23 13.71
CA LEU A 166 12.22 -5.49 12.32
C LEU A 166 13.15 -6.51 11.66
N ALA A 167 14.46 -6.36 11.83
CA ALA A 167 15.44 -7.29 11.25
C ALA A 167 15.29 -8.73 11.78
N GLN A 168 14.91 -8.90 13.05
CA GLN A 168 14.82 -10.22 13.68
C GLN A 168 13.42 -10.86 13.58
N HIS A 169 12.37 -10.04 13.52
CA HIS A 169 10.99 -10.49 13.68
C HIS A 169 10.06 -10.09 12.53
N GLY A 170 10.56 -9.34 11.54
CA GLY A 170 9.83 -9.08 10.30
C GLY A 170 9.70 -10.36 9.47
N SER A 171 8.49 -10.66 8.99
CA SER A 171 8.22 -11.89 8.23
C SER A 171 7.25 -11.66 7.09
N PRO A 172 7.63 -11.94 5.83
CA PRO A 172 6.70 -11.99 4.71
C PRO A 172 5.62 -13.06 4.92
N VAL A 173 4.36 -12.72 4.59
CA VAL A 173 3.25 -13.68 4.66
C VAL A 173 3.37 -14.73 3.55
N SER A 174 3.70 -14.30 2.33
CA SER A 174 3.95 -15.21 1.21
C SER A 174 5.44 -15.47 1.05
N LYS A 175 5.84 -16.73 1.29
CA LYS A 175 7.23 -17.19 1.09
C LYS A 175 7.56 -17.49 -0.38
N GLU A 176 6.55 -17.61 -1.23
CA GLU A 176 6.73 -17.80 -2.68
C GLU A 176 7.23 -16.52 -3.36
N GLY A 177 6.80 -15.35 -2.88
CA GLY A 177 7.24 -14.05 -3.41
C GLY A 177 8.55 -13.58 -2.78
N TYR A 178 8.63 -13.58 -1.45
CA TYR A 178 9.76 -13.02 -0.71
C TYR A 178 10.29 -14.04 0.30
N THR A 179 11.50 -14.54 0.06
CA THR A 179 12.11 -15.57 0.90
C THR A 179 12.60 -15.05 2.24
N THR A 180 12.94 -13.76 2.32
CA THR A 180 13.44 -13.11 3.54
C THR A 180 12.84 -11.71 3.71
N TRP A 181 12.96 -11.19 4.93
CA TRP A 181 12.53 -9.83 5.28
C TRP A 181 13.27 -8.77 4.48
N GLU A 182 14.58 -8.94 4.24
CA GLU A 182 15.42 -7.98 3.51
C GLU A 182 14.96 -7.84 2.06
N LYS A 183 14.66 -8.96 1.38
CA LYS A 183 14.12 -8.94 0.02
C LYS A 183 12.74 -8.30 -0.05
N PHE A 184 11.90 -8.54 0.96
CA PHE A 184 10.61 -7.86 1.07
C PHE A 184 10.81 -6.35 1.23
N LEU A 185 11.70 -5.93 2.13
CA LEU A 185 11.98 -4.52 2.40
C LEU A 185 12.53 -3.78 1.18
N GLU A 186 13.42 -4.41 0.41
CA GLU A 186 13.98 -3.82 -0.81
C GLU A 186 12.86 -3.38 -1.76
N VAL A 187 11.86 -4.24 -1.97
CA VAL A 187 10.71 -3.93 -2.85
C VAL A 187 9.68 -3.05 -2.17
N PHE A 188 9.50 -3.17 -0.85
CA PHE A 188 8.55 -2.37 -0.07
C PHE A 188 8.94 -0.89 -0.04
N LEU A 189 10.25 -0.61 0.01
CA LEU A 189 10.81 0.74 0.06
C LEU A 189 11.13 1.31 -1.33
N GLN A 190 11.03 0.51 -2.38
CA GLN A 190 11.38 0.94 -3.73
C GLN A 190 10.42 2.04 -4.21
N ARG A 191 10.97 3.26 -4.40
CA ARG A 191 10.28 4.35 -5.08
C ARG A 191 10.09 4.00 -6.55
N GLY A 192 8.86 4.06 -7.02
CA GLY A 192 8.60 3.95 -8.46
C GLY A 192 8.61 2.51 -9.00
N MET A 193 8.35 2.41 -10.30
CA MET A 193 7.91 1.20 -11.01
C MET A 193 8.76 -0.05 -10.74
N ASN A 194 8.13 -1.09 -10.18
CA ASN A 194 8.71 -2.42 -10.19
C ASN A 194 8.65 -2.97 -11.63
N LYS A 195 9.79 -2.99 -12.33
CA LYS A 195 9.90 -3.45 -13.73
C LYS A 195 9.52 -4.92 -13.94
N SER A 196 9.34 -5.68 -12.86
CA SER A 196 8.92 -7.08 -12.86
C SER A 196 7.39 -7.27 -12.88
N LEU A 197 6.61 -6.21 -12.62
CA LEU A 197 5.15 -6.24 -12.69
C LEU A 197 4.68 -5.57 -13.99
N PRO A 198 3.74 -6.18 -14.74
CA PRO A 198 3.29 -5.68 -16.05
C PRO A 198 2.50 -4.36 -16.00
N PHE A 199 2.39 -3.74 -14.82
CA PHE A 199 1.69 -2.49 -14.54
C PHE A 199 2.65 -1.55 -13.79
N GLY A 200 3.17 -0.55 -14.50
CA GLY A 200 4.14 0.38 -13.95
C GLY A 200 3.49 1.36 -12.98
N HIS A 201 3.57 1.06 -11.68
CA HIS A 201 3.13 1.96 -10.62
C HIS A 201 4.17 2.06 -9.51
N ALA A 202 4.22 3.22 -8.86
CA ALA A 202 5.09 3.43 -7.71
C ALA A 202 4.71 2.47 -6.58
N ASN A 203 5.66 1.66 -6.12
CA ASN A 203 5.49 0.97 -4.85
C ASN A 203 5.69 1.97 -3.72
N CYS A 204 4.83 1.84 -2.74
CA CYS A 204 4.95 2.54 -1.49
C CYS A 204 4.56 1.58 -0.35
N GLY A 205 5.25 1.74 0.77
CA GLY A 205 4.95 1.03 1.98
C GLY A 205 3.75 1.59 2.73
N TYR A 206 2.81 0.70 3.04
CA TYR A 206 1.67 0.95 3.90
C TYR A 206 1.78 0.09 5.17
N ILE A 207 1.75 0.71 6.34
CA ILE A 207 1.75 0.03 7.63
C ILE A 207 0.36 0.11 8.24
N LYS A 208 -0.18 -0.99 8.75
CA LYS A 208 -1.41 -0.95 9.55
C LYS A 208 -1.45 -2.04 10.61
N VAL A 209 -2.43 -1.94 11.48
CA VAL A 209 -2.72 -2.97 12.48
C VAL A 209 -3.66 -4.05 11.90
N VAL A 210 -3.67 -5.22 12.52
CA VAL A 210 -4.58 -6.34 12.17
C VAL A 210 -5.99 -6.02 12.59
#